data_AF-A0A159Z2P6-F1
#
_entry.id   AF-A0A159Z2P6-F1
#
_cell.length_a   1.000
_cell.length_b   1.000
_cell.length_c   1.000
_cell.angle_alpha   90.00
_cell.angle_beta   90.00
_cell.angle_gamma   90.00
#
_symmetry.space_group_name_H-M   'P 1'
#
loop_
_entity.id
_entity.type
_entity.pdbx_description
1 polymer ?
#
loop_
_entity_poly.entity_id
_entity_poly.type
_entity_poly.pdbx_seq_one_letter_code
_entity_poly.pdbx_strand_id
1 'polypeptide(L)'
;MARRVLIATGVRESSRAERLIGGTRPGGVLSTGALQGLVHLKRMQPFRRPLLLGTELVAFSALLTCRHAGIRPVAMVEPGPRAIARWPAPLLPRMLGIPLKLNTDLVAILGEDRVREVVLRGPDGAERNLAVDGVIVSGRFVPEATLLRMGHLEVDPQSGGPVVDQFGRCSDPAYFAAGNLLRPVETAGWSWEEGRRAGRAITASLRGALPAPGGGLQVLAGMTP
;
A
#
# COMPACT_ATOMS: atom_id res chain seq x y z
N MET A 1 -6.24 29.25 15.59
CA MET A 1 -5.32 28.13 15.28
C MET A 1 -5.72 26.92 16.11
N ALA A 2 -5.54 25.70 15.58
CA ALA A 2 -5.86 24.48 16.31
C ALA A 2 -4.86 24.25 17.46
N ARG A 3 -5.34 23.81 18.64
CA ARG A 3 -4.47 23.51 19.79
C ARG A 3 -3.75 22.18 19.65
N ARG A 4 -4.35 21.22 18.96
CA ARG A 4 -3.82 19.89 18.65
C ARG A 4 -4.29 19.46 17.25
N VAL A 5 -3.47 18.69 16.56
CA VAL A 5 -3.75 18.17 15.22
C VAL A 5 -3.61 16.66 15.22
N LEU A 6 -4.58 15.95 14.64
CA LEU A 6 -4.50 14.51 14.41
C LEU A 6 -4.27 14.25 12.91
N ILE A 7 -3.22 13.49 12.60
CA ILE A 7 -2.89 13.04 11.25
C ILE A 7 -3.34 11.59 11.09
N ALA A 8 -4.31 11.38 10.22
CA ALA A 8 -4.88 10.07 9.92
C ALA A 8 -5.01 9.87 8.40
N THR A 9 -3.95 10.22 7.66
CA THR A 9 -3.90 10.15 6.18
C THR A 9 -3.81 8.74 5.62
N GLY A 10 -3.60 7.74 6.49
CA GLY A 10 -3.62 6.33 6.15
C GLY A 10 -2.41 5.89 5.32
N VAL A 11 -2.65 4.96 4.41
CA VAL A 11 -1.65 4.38 3.50
C VAL A 11 -2.15 4.45 2.06
N ARG A 12 -1.21 4.38 1.12
CA ARG A 12 -1.49 4.21 -0.30
C ARG A 12 -0.72 3.02 -0.86
N GLU A 13 -1.22 2.45 -1.95
CA GLU A 13 -0.49 1.44 -2.70
C GLU A 13 0.79 2.08 -3.29
N SER A 14 1.91 1.36 -3.23
CA SER A 14 3.15 1.84 -3.85
C SER A 14 2.99 1.94 -5.37
N SER A 15 3.48 3.05 -5.92
CA SER A 15 3.49 3.34 -7.33
C SER A 15 4.51 2.48 -8.07
N ARG A 16 4.42 2.49 -9.41
CA ARG A 16 5.42 1.88 -10.28
C ARG A 16 6.85 2.38 -10.01
N ALA A 17 6.99 3.67 -9.66
CA ALA A 17 8.28 4.31 -9.47
C ALA A 17 8.94 3.83 -8.18
N GLU A 18 8.16 3.71 -7.10
CA GLU A 18 8.62 3.16 -5.82
C GLU A 18 8.98 1.68 -5.91
N ARG A 19 8.36 0.95 -6.85
CA ARG A 19 8.70 -0.45 -7.15
C ARG A 19 9.82 -0.61 -8.17
N LEU A 20 10.42 0.48 -8.64
CA LEU A 20 11.49 0.49 -9.65
C LEU A 20 11.11 -0.25 -10.94
N ILE A 21 9.83 -0.21 -11.32
CA ILE A 21 9.34 -0.83 -12.56
C ILE A 21 9.68 0.10 -13.73
N GLY A 22 10.48 -0.42 -14.67
CA GLY A 22 11.00 0.30 -15.81
C GLY A 22 10.02 0.44 -16.98
N GLY A 23 10.57 0.76 -18.15
CA GLY A 23 9.84 0.94 -19.40
C GLY A 23 9.29 2.35 -19.61
N THR A 24 8.41 2.46 -20.61
CA THR A 24 7.74 3.70 -21.05
C THR A 24 6.74 4.23 -20.01
N ARG A 25 6.09 5.38 -20.25
CA ARG A 25 5.05 5.97 -19.38
C ARG A 25 3.67 6.03 -20.04
N PRO A 26 3.08 4.89 -20.45
CA PRO A 26 1.78 4.88 -21.09
C PRO A 26 0.64 5.05 -20.07
N GLY A 27 -0.54 5.47 -20.55
CA GLY A 27 -1.78 5.37 -19.79
C GLY A 27 -2.22 3.92 -19.58
N GLY A 28 -3.09 3.66 -18.59
CA GLY A 28 -3.62 2.31 -18.31
C GLY A 28 -2.91 1.55 -17.19
N VAL A 29 -2.03 2.22 -16.43
CA VAL A 29 -1.47 1.70 -15.16
C VAL A 29 -2.31 2.26 -14.00
N LEU A 30 -2.99 1.39 -13.25
CA LEU A 30 -3.90 1.78 -12.17
C LEU A 30 -3.56 1.08 -10.86
N SER A 31 -3.87 1.73 -9.74
CA SER A 31 -3.92 1.05 -8.43
C SER A 31 -5.25 0.30 -8.26
N THR A 32 -5.36 -0.53 -7.23
CA THR A 32 -6.63 -1.23 -6.93
C THR A 32 -7.72 -0.23 -6.60
N GLY A 33 -7.42 0.77 -5.77
CA GLY A 33 -8.38 1.82 -5.41
C GLY A 33 -8.85 2.62 -6.63
N ALA A 34 -7.94 2.96 -7.55
CA ALA A 34 -8.29 3.66 -8.78
C ALA A 34 -9.19 2.81 -9.70
N LEU A 35 -8.88 1.53 -9.87
CA LEU A 35 -9.74 0.59 -10.61
C LEU A 35 -11.14 0.53 -10.01
N GLN A 36 -11.24 0.37 -8.69
CA GLN A 36 -12.51 0.27 -7.98
C GLN A 36 -13.34 1.54 -8.12
N GLY A 37 -12.72 2.71 -8.02
CA GLY A 37 -13.38 4.00 -8.23
C GLY A 37 -13.94 4.13 -9.65
N LEU A 38 -13.15 3.78 -10.68
CA LEU A 38 -13.61 3.82 -12.07
C LEU A 38 -14.77 2.86 -12.33
N VAL A 39 -14.69 1.62 -11.84
CA VAL A 39 -15.73 0.60 -12.09
C VAL A 39 -17.00 0.90 -11.30
N HIS A 40 -16.91 1.16 -10.00
CA HIS A 40 -18.10 1.25 -9.14
C HIS A 40 -18.73 2.64 -9.15
N LEU A 41 -17.92 3.71 -9.16
CA LEU A 41 -18.42 5.08 -9.09
C LEU A 41 -18.66 5.69 -10.48
N LYS A 42 -17.77 5.39 -11.44
CA LYS A 42 -17.86 5.95 -12.80
C LYS A 42 -18.48 4.99 -13.82
N ARG A 43 -18.71 3.73 -13.45
CA ARG A 43 -19.23 2.67 -14.37
C ARG A 43 -18.37 2.53 -15.64
N MET A 44 -17.06 2.74 -15.50
CA MET A 44 -16.11 2.71 -16.61
C MET A 44 -15.30 1.42 -16.61
N GLN A 45 -15.01 0.91 -17.80
CA GLN A 45 -14.08 -0.18 -18.03
C GLN A 45 -12.75 0.37 -18.57
N PRO A 46 -11.69 0.50 -17.73
CA PRO A 46 -10.43 1.14 -18.15
C PRO A 46 -9.60 0.31 -19.15
N PHE A 47 -9.76 -1.01 -19.12
CA PHE A 47 -9.04 -1.99 -19.93
C PHE A 47 -9.84 -3.31 -20.02
N ARG A 48 -9.45 -4.22 -20.92
CA ARG A 48 -10.09 -5.53 -21.10
C ARG A 48 -9.24 -6.68 -20.57
N ARG A 49 -7.91 -6.63 -20.73
CA ARG A 49 -6.97 -7.71 -20.48
C ARG A 49 -5.70 -7.22 -19.74
N PRO A 50 -5.83 -6.73 -18.50
CA PRO A 50 -4.71 -6.19 -17.76
C PRO A 50 -3.79 -7.29 -17.18
N LEU A 51 -2.57 -6.92 -16.81
CA LEU A 51 -1.77 -7.66 -15.83
C LEU A 51 -2.15 -7.21 -14.40
N LEU A 52 -2.28 -8.13 -13.45
CA LEU A 52 -2.37 -7.78 -12.02
C LEU A 52 -1.04 -8.08 -11.31
N LEU A 53 -0.40 -7.07 -10.75
CA LEU A 53 0.81 -7.20 -9.93
C LEU A 53 0.46 -7.14 -8.44
N GLY A 54 0.86 -8.18 -7.70
CA GLY A 54 0.74 -8.29 -6.25
C GLY A 54 -0.31 -9.32 -5.83
N THR A 55 -0.08 -9.97 -4.69
CA THR A 55 -0.95 -11.01 -4.10
C THR A 55 -1.36 -10.74 -2.66
N GLU A 56 -1.46 -9.48 -2.28
CA GLU A 56 -2.11 -9.09 -1.02
C GLU A 56 -3.63 -9.22 -1.12
N LEU A 57 -4.32 -9.26 0.03
CA LEU A 57 -5.78 -9.47 0.06
C LEU A 57 -6.55 -8.46 -0.82
N VAL A 58 -6.07 -7.22 -0.89
CA VAL A 58 -6.61 -6.16 -1.75
C VAL A 58 -6.55 -6.54 -3.25
N ALA A 59 -5.51 -7.24 -3.71
CA ALA A 59 -5.37 -7.64 -5.12
C ALA A 59 -6.48 -8.61 -5.54
N PHE A 60 -6.92 -9.49 -4.64
CA PHE A 60 -8.06 -10.37 -4.89
C PHE A 60 -9.37 -9.59 -5.01
N SER A 61 -9.53 -8.49 -4.27
CA SER A 61 -10.67 -7.59 -4.47
C SER A 61 -10.63 -6.90 -5.84
N ALA A 62 -9.42 -6.62 -6.37
CA ALA A 62 -9.24 -6.13 -7.74
C ALA A 62 -9.70 -7.17 -8.77
N LEU A 63 -9.40 -8.47 -8.55
CA LEU A 63 -9.89 -9.56 -9.42
C LEU A 63 -11.42 -9.65 -9.42
N LEU A 64 -12.06 -9.55 -8.27
CA LEU A 64 -13.53 -9.54 -8.17
C LEU A 64 -14.12 -8.32 -8.88
N THR A 65 -13.47 -7.16 -8.75
CA THR A 65 -13.84 -5.93 -9.47
C THR A 65 -13.71 -6.13 -10.99
N CYS A 66 -12.62 -6.76 -11.45
CA CYS A 66 -12.43 -7.09 -12.85
C CYS A 66 -13.56 -8.00 -13.36
N ARG A 67 -13.88 -9.07 -12.62
CA ARG A 67 -14.98 -9.97 -12.96
C ARG A 67 -16.31 -9.23 -13.08
N HIS A 68 -16.62 -8.35 -12.13
CA HIS A 68 -17.85 -7.54 -12.16
C HIS A 68 -17.93 -6.64 -13.41
N ALA A 69 -16.80 -6.06 -13.83
CA ALA A 69 -16.71 -5.18 -14.99
C ALA A 69 -16.47 -5.91 -16.34
N GLY A 70 -16.50 -7.24 -16.38
CA GLY A 70 -16.20 -8.00 -17.61
C GLY A 70 -14.74 -7.93 -18.07
N ILE A 71 -13.83 -7.52 -17.19
CA ILE A 71 -12.39 -7.44 -17.42
C ILE A 71 -11.76 -8.80 -17.10
N ARG A 72 -10.88 -9.29 -17.98
CA ARG A 72 -10.21 -10.59 -17.85
C ARG A 72 -8.70 -10.43 -17.74
N PRO A 73 -8.15 -10.31 -16.53
CA PRO A 73 -6.71 -10.23 -16.34
C PRO A 73 -5.98 -11.40 -17.01
N VAL A 74 -4.87 -11.11 -17.70
CA VAL A 74 -4.08 -12.12 -18.42
C VAL A 74 -3.28 -13.00 -17.45
N ALA A 75 -2.78 -12.40 -16.38
CA ALA A 75 -2.12 -13.09 -15.29
C ALA A 75 -2.15 -12.25 -14.01
N MET A 76 -1.96 -12.94 -12.89
CA MET A 76 -1.61 -12.35 -11.61
C MET A 76 -0.15 -12.70 -11.30
N VAL A 77 0.66 -11.73 -10.89
CA VAL A 77 2.10 -11.87 -10.73
C VAL A 77 2.52 -11.53 -9.29
N GLU A 78 3.40 -12.37 -8.74
CA GLU A 78 4.03 -12.19 -7.43
C GLU A 78 5.54 -12.37 -7.55
N PRO A 79 6.34 -11.36 -7.17
CA PRO A 79 7.79 -11.48 -7.05
C PRO A 79 8.22 -12.58 -6.07
N GLY A 80 7.48 -12.78 -4.99
CA GLY A 80 7.81 -13.77 -3.96
C GLY A 80 7.51 -15.22 -4.35
N PRO A 81 8.04 -16.18 -3.58
CA PRO A 81 7.82 -17.61 -3.80
C PRO A 81 6.42 -18.10 -3.41
N ARG A 82 5.62 -17.26 -2.74
CA ARG A 82 4.28 -17.57 -2.24
C ARG A 82 3.40 -16.33 -2.32
N ALA A 83 2.10 -16.53 -2.44
CA ALA A 83 1.13 -15.45 -2.32
C ALA A 83 1.15 -14.85 -0.90
N ILE A 84 1.04 -13.53 -0.79
CA ILE A 84 1.06 -12.81 0.49
C ILE A 84 -0.25 -13.02 1.26
N ALA A 85 -1.39 -13.05 0.55
CA ALA A 85 -2.68 -13.29 1.18
C ALA A 85 -2.78 -14.72 1.74
N ARG A 86 -3.40 -14.80 2.91
CA ARG A 86 -3.65 -16.08 3.58
C ARG A 86 -4.65 -16.93 2.80
N TRP A 87 -4.55 -18.24 2.98
CA TRP A 87 -5.54 -19.18 2.50
C TRP A 87 -6.95 -18.82 3.04
N PRO A 88 -8.02 -18.89 2.24
CA PRO A 88 -8.12 -19.47 0.89
C PRO A 88 -7.99 -18.48 -0.27
N ALA A 89 -7.65 -17.21 -0.05
CA ALA A 89 -7.67 -16.18 -1.10
C ALA A 89 -6.90 -16.57 -2.38
N PRO A 90 -5.70 -17.20 -2.31
CA PRO A 90 -4.96 -17.64 -3.50
C PRO A 90 -5.64 -18.68 -4.39
N LEU A 91 -6.77 -19.27 -3.97
CA LEU A 91 -7.58 -20.16 -4.84
C LEU A 91 -8.41 -19.39 -5.87
N LEU A 92 -8.75 -18.12 -5.59
CA LEU A 92 -9.61 -17.31 -6.44
C LEU A 92 -9.10 -17.14 -7.88
N PRO A 93 -7.83 -16.79 -8.15
CA PRO A 93 -7.34 -16.63 -9.52
C PRO A 93 -7.55 -17.90 -10.35
N ARG A 94 -7.25 -19.07 -9.76
CA ARG A 94 -7.46 -20.37 -10.40
C ARG A 94 -8.94 -20.62 -10.72
N MET A 95 -9.85 -20.30 -9.80
CA MET A 95 -11.30 -20.41 -10.03
C MET A 95 -11.81 -19.46 -11.13
N LEU A 96 -11.10 -18.36 -11.39
CA LEU A 96 -11.41 -17.42 -12.46
C LEU A 96 -10.69 -17.74 -13.79
N GLY A 97 -9.89 -18.82 -13.83
CA GLY A 97 -9.08 -19.15 -15.02
C GLY A 97 -7.91 -18.20 -15.25
N ILE A 98 -7.44 -17.50 -14.21
CA ILE A 98 -6.35 -16.53 -14.27
C ILE A 98 -5.07 -17.19 -13.72
N PRO A 99 -3.99 -17.28 -14.52
CA PRO A 99 -2.75 -17.86 -14.06
C PRO A 99 -2.08 -16.98 -12.99
N LEU A 100 -1.74 -17.58 -11.85
CA LEU A 100 -0.91 -16.96 -10.81
C LEU A 100 0.55 -17.37 -11.02
N LYS A 101 1.41 -16.39 -11.32
CA LYS A 101 2.85 -16.56 -11.54
C LYS A 101 3.61 -16.08 -10.29
N LEU A 102 4.22 -17.03 -9.58
CA LEU A 102 5.09 -16.77 -8.43
C LEU A 102 6.55 -16.65 -8.90
N ASN A 103 7.44 -16.11 -8.06
CA ASN A 103 8.84 -15.84 -8.41
C ASN A 103 8.95 -15.13 -9.77
N THR A 104 8.08 -14.15 -10.01
CA THR A 104 7.99 -13.47 -11.29
C THR A 104 7.96 -11.96 -11.05
N ASP A 105 8.92 -11.24 -11.63
CA ASP A 105 9.01 -9.79 -11.51
C ASP A 105 8.39 -9.09 -12.72
N LEU A 106 7.72 -7.96 -12.48
CA LEU A 106 7.35 -7.03 -13.53
C LEU A 106 8.52 -6.05 -13.75
N VAL A 107 9.29 -6.28 -14.82
CA VAL A 107 10.51 -5.51 -15.11
C VAL A 107 10.17 -4.19 -15.80
N ALA A 108 9.30 -4.22 -16.80
CA ALA A 108 8.97 -3.04 -17.59
C ALA A 108 7.52 -3.04 -18.07
N ILE A 109 6.98 -1.83 -18.25
CA ILE A 109 5.67 -1.59 -18.87
C ILE A 109 5.89 -0.82 -20.18
N LEU A 110 5.42 -1.39 -21.29
CA LEU A 110 5.67 -0.91 -22.64
C LEU A 110 4.38 -0.43 -23.32
N GLY A 111 4.46 0.74 -23.94
CA GLY A 111 3.37 1.39 -24.68
C GLY A 111 3.68 2.84 -25.03
N GLU A 112 2.90 3.38 -25.96
CA GLU A 112 2.94 4.81 -26.34
C GLU A 112 1.86 5.55 -25.54
N ASP A 113 0.65 5.65 -26.08
CA ASP A 113 -0.48 6.28 -25.39
C ASP A 113 -1.09 5.40 -24.29
N ARG A 114 -1.03 4.08 -24.50
CA ARG A 114 -1.64 3.04 -23.66
C ARG A 114 -0.71 1.85 -23.56
N VAL A 115 -0.80 1.13 -22.44
CA VAL A 115 -0.09 -0.15 -22.24
C VAL A 115 -0.45 -1.09 -23.41
N ARG A 116 0.58 -1.70 -24.02
CA ARG A 116 0.43 -2.77 -25.01
C ARG A 116 1.09 -4.06 -24.56
N GLU A 117 2.11 -3.96 -23.72
CA GLU A 117 2.92 -5.09 -23.33
C GLU A 117 3.60 -4.84 -21.98
N VAL A 118 3.94 -5.93 -21.31
CA VAL A 118 4.79 -5.94 -20.12
C VAL A 118 5.93 -6.93 -20.29
N VAL A 119 7.08 -6.63 -19.69
CA VAL A 119 8.23 -7.52 -19.60
C VAL A 119 8.22 -8.17 -18.24
N LEU A 120 8.12 -9.50 -18.22
CA LEU A 120 8.15 -10.30 -17.00
C LEU A 120 9.45 -11.09 -16.92
N ARG A 121 10.12 -11.05 -15.77
CA ARG A 121 11.26 -11.94 -15.49
C ARG A 121 10.75 -13.15 -14.71
N GLY A 122 10.92 -14.34 -15.28
CA GLY A 122 10.49 -15.59 -14.65
C GLY A 122 11.47 -16.13 -13.61
N PRO A 123 11.14 -17.26 -12.97
CA PRO A 123 12.01 -17.93 -11.98
C PRO A 123 13.31 -18.47 -12.60
N ASP A 124 13.33 -18.66 -13.92
CA ASP A 124 14.50 -19.03 -14.70
C ASP A 124 15.42 -17.83 -15.00
N GLY A 125 15.05 -16.62 -14.55
CA GLY A 125 15.75 -15.37 -14.84
C GLY A 125 15.50 -14.85 -16.26
N ALA A 126 14.75 -15.58 -17.09
CA ALA A 126 14.48 -15.18 -18.45
C ALA A 126 13.40 -14.08 -18.50
N GLU A 127 13.65 -13.06 -19.31
CA GLU A 127 12.68 -12.01 -19.58
C GLU A 127 11.79 -12.40 -20.76
N ARG A 128 10.48 -12.26 -20.56
CA ARG A 128 9.47 -12.60 -21.56
C ARG A 128 8.46 -11.48 -21.66
N ASN A 129 8.17 -11.13 -22.91
CA ASN A 129 7.13 -10.18 -23.26
C ASN A 129 5.75 -10.81 -23.13
N LEU A 130 4.79 -10.05 -22.60
CA LEU A 130 3.40 -10.47 -22.45
C LEU A 130 2.47 -9.33 -22.89
N ALA A 131 1.68 -9.58 -23.93
CA ALA A 131 0.70 -8.62 -24.43
C ALA A 131 -0.44 -8.41 -23.42
N VAL A 132 -0.64 -7.15 -23.01
CA VAL A 132 -1.69 -6.70 -22.08
C VAL A 132 -2.12 -5.28 -22.45
N ASP A 133 -3.33 -4.87 -22.10
CA ASP A 133 -3.85 -3.52 -22.39
C ASP A 133 -3.93 -2.59 -21.16
N GLY A 134 -3.39 -3.06 -20.04
CA GLY A 134 -3.36 -2.34 -18.78
C GLY A 134 -2.53 -3.07 -17.73
N VAL A 135 -2.21 -2.37 -16.65
CA VAL A 135 -1.55 -2.94 -15.47
C VAL A 135 -2.25 -2.46 -14.22
N ILE A 136 -2.60 -3.39 -13.33
CA ILE A 136 -3.07 -3.09 -11.99
C ILE A 136 -1.90 -3.32 -11.04
N VAL A 137 -1.42 -2.27 -10.39
CA VAL A 137 -0.37 -2.35 -9.37
C VAL A 137 -1.04 -2.38 -8.00
N SER A 138 -1.00 -3.53 -7.36
CA SER A 138 -1.71 -3.79 -6.11
C SER A 138 -0.77 -4.10 -4.95
N GLY A 139 -1.12 -3.61 -3.75
CA GLY A 139 -0.40 -3.91 -2.50
C GLY A 139 0.84 -3.05 -2.24
N ARG A 140 1.80 -3.61 -1.49
CA ARG A 140 3.03 -2.97 -0.97
C ARG A 140 2.72 -1.55 -0.49
N PHE A 141 1.87 -1.48 0.52
CA PHE A 141 1.37 -0.21 1.03
C PHE A 141 2.48 0.59 1.70
N VAL A 142 2.48 1.88 1.43
CA VAL A 142 3.39 2.86 2.04
C VAL A 142 2.57 3.87 2.83
N PRO A 143 3.08 4.36 3.98
CA PRO A 143 2.41 5.42 4.73
C PRO A 143 2.18 6.65 3.86
N GLU A 144 0.99 7.23 3.93
CA GLU A 144 0.73 8.49 3.22
C GLU A 144 1.26 9.68 4.04
N ALA A 145 2.58 9.78 4.08
CA ALA A 145 3.33 10.77 4.86
C ALA A 145 3.80 11.97 4.02
N THR A 146 3.13 12.29 2.90
CA THR A 146 3.57 13.40 2.03
C THR A 146 3.54 14.74 2.77
N LEU A 147 2.51 14.98 3.58
CA LEU A 147 2.44 16.17 4.43
C LEU A 147 3.56 16.24 5.48
N LEU A 148 3.99 15.09 6.01
CA LEU A 148 5.04 15.02 7.03
C LEU A 148 6.41 15.33 6.40
N ARG A 149 6.69 14.74 5.23
CA ARG A 149 7.94 14.97 4.48
C ARG A 149 8.12 16.43 4.03
N MET A 150 7.02 17.16 3.85
CA MET A 150 7.04 18.59 3.52
C MET A 150 6.99 19.50 4.76
N GLY A 151 6.82 18.92 5.95
CA GLY A 151 6.65 19.62 7.21
C GLY A 151 7.86 19.49 8.14
N HIS A 152 7.65 19.85 9.41
CA HIS A 152 8.67 19.82 10.46
C HIS A 152 8.64 18.56 11.33
N LEU A 153 7.71 17.64 11.05
CA LEU A 153 7.59 16.40 11.82
C LEU A 153 8.65 15.38 11.36
N GLU A 154 9.33 14.79 12.33
CA GLU A 154 10.24 13.67 12.10
C GLU A 154 9.54 12.47 11.46
N VAL A 155 10.16 11.93 10.42
CA VAL A 155 9.74 10.74 9.68
C VAL A 155 10.77 9.65 9.94
N ASP A 156 10.30 8.47 10.34
CA ASP A 156 11.15 7.31 10.49
C ASP A 156 11.57 6.80 9.10
N PRO A 157 12.89 6.77 8.78
CA PRO A 157 13.35 6.33 7.47
C PRO A 157 13.06 4.84 7.20
N GLN A 158 12.83 4.02 8.24
CA GLN A 158 12.56 2.60 8.08
C GLN A 158 11.10 2.33 7.70
N SER A 159 10.14 2.91 8.43
CA SER A 159 8.72 2.75 8.13
C SER A 159 8.21 3.71 7.05
N GLY A 160 8.84 4.88 6.89
CA GLY A 160 8.37 5.97 6.06
C GLY A 160 7.18 6.74 6.65
N GLY A 161 6.78 6.44 7.90
CA GLY A 161 5.73 7.11 8.66
C GLY A 161 6.28 8.08 9.72
N PRO A 162 5.41 8.78 10.48
CA PRO A 162 5.87 9.65 11.57
C PRO A 162 6.55 8.87 12.69
N VAL A 163 7.59 9.45 13.28
CA VAL A 163 8.07 9.02 14.60
C VAL A 163 7.01 9.37 15.63
N VAL A 164 6.56 8.39 16.42
CA VAL A 164 5.56 8.59 17.47
C VAL A 164 5.94 7.92 18.78
N ASP A 165 5.47 8.49 19.89
CA ASP A 165 5.50 7.84 21.21
C ASP A 165 4.32 6.87 21.41
N GLN A 166 4.24 6.25 22.59
CA GLN A 166 3.19 5.28 22.94
C GLN A 166 1.76 5.86 22.96
N PHE A 167 1.62 7.19 22.95
CA PHE A 167 0.34 7.89 22.90
C PHE A 167 -0.02 8.33 21.49
N GLY A 168 0.82 8.02 20.49
CA GLY A 168 0.68 8.49 19.11
C GLY A 168 1.07 9.94 18.92
N ARG A 169 1.78 10.56 19.88
CA ARG A 169 2.27 11.95 19.77
C ARG A 169 3.54 11.96 18.91
N CYS A 170 3.61 12.89 17.97
CA CYS A 170 4.75 13.09 17.09
C CYS A 170 5.88 13.88 17.78
N SER A 171 6.98 14.11 17.08
CA SER A 171 8.11 14.96 17.54
C SER A 171 7.70 16.38 17.93
N ASP A 172 6.68 16.95 17.29
CA ASP A 172 5.98 18.13 17.81
C ASP A 172 4.79 17.69 18.70
N PRO A 173 4.78 18.03 20.00
CA PRO A 173 3.70 17.66 20.93
C PRO A 173 2.30 18.19 20.60
N ALA A 174 2.18 19.13 19.66
CA ALA A 174 0.90 19.57 19.14
C ALA A 174 0.29 18.58 18.13
N TYR A 175 1.08 17.68 17.57
CA TYR A 175 0.67 16.74 16.51
C TYR A 175 0.62 15.30 17.03
N PHE A 176 -0.42 14.60 16.58
CA PHE A 176 -0.66 13.20 16.86
C PHE A 176 -0.89 12.48 15.54
N ALA A 177 -0.57 11.19 15.48
CA ALA A 177 -0.84 10.34 14.33
C ALA A 177 -1.60 9.08 14.75
N ALA A 178 -2.42 8.55 13.83
CA ALA A 178 -3.24 7.37 14.09
C ALA A 178 -3.62 6.62 12.80
N GLY A 179 -4.11 5.40 12.99
CA GLY A 179 -4.63 4.55 11.93
C GLY A 179 -3.52 3.99 11.06
N ASN A 180 -3.87 3.65 9.82
CA ASN A 180 -2.95 2.98 8.91
C ASN A 180 -1.70 3.81 8.55
N LEU A 181 -1.66 5.10 8.90
CA LEU A 181 -0.43 5.91 8.80
C LEU A 181 0.71 5.34 9.66
N LEU A 182 0.39 4.74 10.82
CA LEU A 182 1.35 4.18 11.76
C LEU A 182 1.70 2.72 11.46
N ARG A 183 0.77 1.98 10.84
CA ARG A 183 0.93 0.56 10.55
C ARG A 183 0.26 0.21 9.22
N PRO A 184 0.96 -0.49 8.31
CA PRO A 184 0.39 -0.83 7.01
C PRO A 184 -0.83 -1.76 7.13
N VAL A 185 -1.93 -1.34 6.52
CA VAL A 185 -3.20 -2.06 6.29
C VAL A 185 -3.69 -2.89 7.48
N GLU A 186 -4.18 -2.20 8.50
CA GLU A 186 -5.02 -2.78 9.54
C GLU A 186 -6.51 -2.72 9.17
N THR A 187 -7.30 -3.56 9.83
CA THR A 187 -8.75 -3.60 9.63
C THR A 187 -9.43 -2.33 10.14
N ALA A 188 -10.66 -2.07 9.66
CA ALA A 188 -11.45 -0.92 10.11
C ALA A 188 -11.65 -0.92 11.65
N GLY A 189 -11.78 -2.10 12.27
CA GLY A 189 -11.93 -2.22 13.73
C GLY A 189 -10.68 -1.77 14.49
N TRP A 190 -9.50 -2.14 13.99
CA TRP A 190 -8.23 -1.68 14.55
C TRP A 190 -8.06 -0.17 14.41
N SER A 191 -8.36 0.36 13.22
CA SER A 191 -8.32 1.81 12.97
C SER A 191 -9.30 2.58 13.89
N TRP A 192 -10.48 2.01 14.14
CA TRP A 192 -11.46 2.60 15.05
C TRP A 192 -10.95 2.64 16.50
N GLU A 193 -10.41 1.53 17.01
CA GLU A 193 -9.88 1.49 18.38
C GLU A 193 -8.66 2.40 18.54
N GLU A 194 -7.79 2.47 17.54
CA GLU A 194 -6.66 3.41 17.54
C GLU A 194 -7.12 4.87 17.50
N GLY A 195 -8.14 5.20 16.71
CA GLY A 195 -8.76 6.53 16.72
C GLY A 195 -9.32 6.90 18.09
N ARG A 196 -9.94 5.95 18.80
CA ARG A 196 -10.41 6.15 20.19
C ARG A 196 -9.25 6.41 21.15
N ARG A 197 -8.14 5.68 21.01
CA ARG A 197 -6.93 5.87 21.82
C ARG A 197 -6.32 7.25 21.57
N ALA A 198 -6.17 7.65 20.31
CA ALA A 198 -5.69 8.97 19.93
C ALA A 198 -6.57 10.09 20.50
N GLY A 199 -7.90 9.94 20.44
CA GLY A 199 -8.84 10.90 21.05
C GLY A 199 -8.65 11.04 22.57
N ARG A 200 -8.43 9.93 23.29
CA ARG A 200 -8.11 9.95 24.73
C ARG A 200 -6.78 10.66 25.01
N ALA A 201 -5.74 10.37 24.23
CA ALA A 201 -4.42 10.98 24.35
C ALA A 201 -4.45 12.50 24.08
N ILE A 202 -5.13 12.93 23.02
CA ILE A 202 -5.32 14.35 22.69
C ILE A 202 -6.07 15.06 23.82
N THR A 203 -7.13 14.44 24.36
CA THR A 203 -7.88 15.01 25.49
C THR A 203 -7.01 15.18 26.73
N ALA A 204 -6.20 14.17 27.07
CA ALA A 204 -5.24 14.25 28.17
C ALA A 204 -4.19 15.34 27.93
N SER A 205 -3.67 15.47 26.70
CA SER A 205 -2.71 16.50 26.33
C SER A 205 -3.29 17.92 26.45
N LEU A 206 -4.55 18.12 26.04
CA LEU A 206 -5.24 19.40 26.16
C LEU A 206 -5.49 19.83 27.62
N ARG A 207 -5.54 18.85 28.54
CA ARG A 207 -5.70 19.04 29.99
C ARG A 207 -4.37 19.09 30.76
N GLY A 208 -3.22 18.93 30.07
CA GLY A 208 -1.91 18.82 30.73
C GLY A 208 -1.70 17.52 31.51
N ALA A 209 -2.54 16.51 31.28
CA ALA A 209 -2.50 15.21 31.97
C ALA A 209 -1.70 14.14 31.21
N LEU A 210 -1.20 14.46 30.00
CA LEU A 210 -0.32 13.57 29.26
C LEU A 210 1.12 13.75 29.76
N PRO A 211 1.88 12.67 30.03
CA PRO A 211 3.29 12.78 30.39
C PRO A 211 4.07 13.64 29.41
N ALA A 212 5.11 14.33 29.90
CA ALA A 212 6.04 15.05 29.04
C ALA A 212 6.59 14.12 27.94
N PRO A 213 6.97 14.65 26.77
CA PRO A 213 7.71 13.87 25.77
C PRO A 213 8.91 13.20 26.43
N GLY A 214 8.93 11.86 26.44
CA GLY A 214 10.03 11.13 27.04
C GLY A 214 11.29 11.33 26.22
N GLY A 215 12.39 11.73 26.87
CA GLY A 215 13.72 11.48 26.31
C GLY A 215 13.91 9.98 26.14
N GLY A 216 14.35 9.53 24.97
CA GLY A 216 14.44 8.11 24.63
C GLY A 216 15.14 7.30 25.71
N LEU A 217 14.54 6.19 26.12
CA LEU A 217 15.22 5.20 26.95
C LEU A 217 16.32 4.55 26.10
N GLN A 218 17.59 4.82 26.43
CA GLN A 218 18.70 4.06 25.90
C GLN A 218 18.65 2.64 26.47
N VAL A 219 18.32 1.67 25.62
CA VAL A 219 18.53 0.25 25.94
C VAL A 219 20.03 -0.02 25.78
N LEU A 220 20.78 0.05 26.88
CA LEU A 220 22.15 -0.45 26.92
C LEU A 220 22.09 -1.97 26.83
N ALA A 221 22.54 -2.53 25.71
CA ALA A 221 22.75 -3.97 25.60
C ALA A 221 23.80 -4.37 26.65
N GLY A 222 23.40 -5.21 27.60
CA GLY A 222 24.32 -5.76 28.59
C GLY A 222 25.38 -6.60 27.90
N MET A 223 26.61 -6.09 27.86
CA MET A 223 27.80 -6.91 27.68
C MET A 223 28.08 -7.58 29.03
N THR A 224 27.67 -8.83 29.19
CA THR A 224 28.26 -9.70 30.21
C THR A 224 29.61 -10.22 29.71
N PRO A 225 30.63 -10.31 30.58
CA PRO A 225 32.00 -10.70 30.25
C PRO A 225 32.15 -12.16 29.82
#